data_AF-A0AA47NWR5-F1
#
_entry.id   AF-A0AA47NWR5-F1
#
_cell.length_a   1.000
_cell.length_b   1.000
_cell.length_c   1.000
_cell.angle_alpha   90.00
_cell.angle_beta   90.00
_cell.angle_gamma   90.00
#
_symmetry.space_group_name_H-M   'P 1'
#
loop_
_entity.id
_entity.type
_entity.pdbx_description
1 polymer ?
#
loop_
_entity_poly.entity_id
_entity_poly.type
_entity_poly.pdbx_seq_one_letter_code
_entity_poly.pdbx_strand_id
1 'polypeptide(L)'
;MVRDPEWCISQMKSLVQTFIQGQKLAGGIAVGDVIIQQFTSFLSVVGREEEFVSFQPLTQRLDVFLHSKLCTSPPDLLKFCQSALLLSHGQATVERGFSVNKEVETCNLYDESLEALRLICDKVIGCGGILKVPLTKELLASAASARSQYMLYLDNERKKKESATQELKRKAAEKELEDLRNQRRVLNSVCDSLEIDADKCAEMAEGKAGTKMAELITKSNSLRRRHKDKKAELLQVEKMIEEKATQLRHL
;
A
#
# COMPACT_ATOMS: atom_id res chain seq x y z
N MET A 1 -32.83 -5.71 -9.96
CA MET A 1 -32.96 -6.00 -11.40
C MET A 1 -34.28 -5.51 -11.98
N VAL A 2 -35.46 -5.83 -11.42
CA VAL A 2 -36.75 -5.46 -12.03
C VAL A 2 -37.19 -4.01 -11.80
N ARG A 3 -36.80 -3.39 -10.67
CA ARG A 3 -37.29 -2.04 -10.32
C ARG A 3 -36.67 -0.89 -11.13
N ASP A 4 -35.49 -1.11 -11.71
CA ASP A 4 -34.80 -0.11 -12.53
C ASP A 4 -33.87 -0.80 -13.55
N PRO A 5 -34.39 -1.15 -14.73
CA PRO A 5 -33.61 -1.79 -15.79
C PRO A 5 -32.48 -0.91 -16.32
N GLU A 6 -32.70 0.40 -16.43
CA GLU A 6 -31.71 1.36 -16.91
C GLU A 6 -30.51 1.46 -15.97
N TRP A 7 -30.76 1.50 -14.66
CA TRP A 7 -29.70 1.44 -13.67
C TRP A 7 -28.89 0.13 -13.77
N CYS A 8 -29.56 -1.01 -13.97
CA CYS A 8 -28.87 -2.29 -14.13
C CYS A 8 -27.98 -2.32 -15.38
N ILE A 9 -28.45 -1.78 -16.50
CA ILE A 9 -27.67 -1.65 -17.73
C ILE A 9 -26.47 -0.73 -17.50
N SER A 10 -26.65 0.39 -16.79
CA SER A 10 -25.56 1.30 -16.43
C SER A 10 -24.49 0.61 -15.58
N GLN A 11 -24.88 -0.17 -14.56
CA GLN A 11 -23.94 -0.94 -13.75
C GLN A 11 -23.20 -2.00 -14.58
N MET A 12 -23.89 -2.69 -15.49
CA MET A 12 -23.26 -3.67 -16.38
C MET A 12 -22.23 -3.00 -17.32
N LYS A 13 -22.57 -1.84 -17.89
CA LYS A 13 -21.63 -1.05 -18.72
C LYS A 13 -20.37 -0.69 -17.94
N SER A 14 -20.53 -0.22 -16.71
CA SER A 14 -19.39 0.11 -15.85
C SER A 14 -18.53 -1.12 -15.56
N LEU A 15 -19.15 -2.26 -15.26
CA LEU A 15 -18.43 -3.50 -14.97
C LEU A 15 -17.65 -4.01 -16.19
N VAL A 16 -18.28 -4.04 -17.37
CA VAL A 16 -17.62 -4.42 -18.63
C VAL A 16 -16.45 -3.48 -18.92
N GLN A 17 -16.61 -2.18 -18.71
CA GLN A 17 -15.53 -1.20 -18.89
C GLN A 17 -14.34 -1.48 -17.95
N THR A 18 -14.58 -1.81 -16.69
CA THR A 18 -13.51 -2.20 -15.74
C THR A 18 -12.76 -3.44 -16.21
N PHE A 19 -13.47 -4.45 -16.74
CA PHE A 19 -12.85 -5.66 -17.29
C PHE A 19 -12.02 -5.38 -18.55
N ILE A 20 -12.46 -4.47 -19.42
CA ILE A 20 -11.69 -4.02 -20.59
C ILE A 20 -10.41 -3.30 -20.14
N GLN A 21 -10.51 -2.36 -19.20
CA GLN A 21 -9.36 -1.63 -18.64
C GLN A 21 -8.36 -2.57 -17.98
N GLY A 22 -8.84 -3.58 -17.27
CA GLY A 22 -8.00 -4.61 -16.64
C GLY A 22 -7.47 -5.69 -17.59
N GLN A 23 -7.69 -5.55 -18.91
CA GLN A 23 -7.31 -6.54 -19.94
C GLN A 23 -7.83 -7.96 -19.64
N LYS A 24 -8.98 -8.07 -18.97
CA LYS A 24 -9.62 -9.34 -18.58
C LYS A 24 -10.57 -9.88 -19.64
N LEU A 25 -10.82 -9.13 -20.72
CA LEU A 25 -11.66 -9.53 -21.85
C LEU A 25 -10.83 -9.66 -23.13
N ALA A 26 -10.63 -10.90 -23.59
CA ALA A 26 -10.03 -11.17 -24.89
C ALA A 26 -10.98 -10.66 -25.99
N GLY A 27 -10.52 -9.69 -26.80
CA GLY A 27 -11.33 -9.02 -27.83
C GLY A 27 -11.80 -7.60 -27.48
N GLY A 28 -11.48 -7.11 -26.27
CA GLY A 28 -11.59 -5.69 -25.91
C GLY A 28 -13.01 -5.12 -26.07
N ILE A 29 -13.10 -3.92 -26.65
CA ILE A 29 -14.33 -3.13 -26.76
C ILE A 29 -15.41 -3.87 -27.55
N ALA A 30 -15.05 -4.51 -28.67
CA ALA A 30 -16.01 -5.20 -29.54
C ALA A 30 -16.76 -6.34 -28.82
N VAL A 31 -16.05 -7.10 -27.98
CA VAL A 31 -16.67 -8.16 -27.15
C VAL A 31 -17.48 -7.56 -26.01
N GLY A 32 -17.02 -6.45 -25.43
CA GLY A 32 -17.76 -5.70 -24.42
C GLY A 32 -19.13 -5.21 -24.90
N ASP A 33 -19.19 -4.66 -26.12
CA ASP A 33 -20.44 -4.20 -26.72
C ASP A 33 -21.43 -5.34 -26.94
N VAL A 34 -20.94 -6.52 -27.39
CA VAL A 34 -21.74 -7.73 -27.53
C VAL A 34 -22.31 -8.18 -26.19
N ILE A 35 -21.52 -8.18 -25.11
CA ILE A 35 -21.98 -8.54 -23.76
C ILE A 35 -23.07 -7.57 -23.28
N ILE A 36 -22.88 -6.26 -23.48
CA ILE A 36 -23.87 -5.24 -23.09
C ILE A 36 -25.17 -5.42 -23.88
N GLN A 37 -25.08 -5.72 -25.18
CA GLN A 37 -26.24 -5.98 -26.03
C GLN A 37 -26.98 -7.24 -25.58
N GLN A 38 -26.26 -8.35 -25.33
CA GLN A 38 -26.83 -9.60 -24.84
C GLN A 38 -27.49 -9.40 -23.47
N PHE A 39 -26.88 -8.64 -22.57
CA PHE A 39 -27.45 -8.33 -21.25
C PHE A 39 -28.72 -7.48 -21.34
N THR A 40 -28.74 -6.49 -22.23
CA THR A 40 -29.92 -5.66 -22.47
C THR A 40 -31.09 -6.50 -22.99
N SER A 41 -30.81 -7.43 -23.92
CA SER A 41 -31.82 -8.38 -24.41
C SER A 41 -32.26 -9.37 -23.33
N PHE A 42 -31.35 -9.82 -22.47
CA PHE A 42 -31.68 -10.70 -21.35
C PHE A 42 -32.61 -10.00 -20.35
N LEU A 43 -32.29 -8.76 -19.97
CA LEU A 43 -33.10 -7.96 -19.04
C LEU A 43 -34.51 -7.66 -19.56
N SER A 44 -34.69 -7.47 -20.88
CA SER A 44 -36.00 -7.17 -21.45
C SER A 44 -36.97 -8.36 -21.38
N VAL A 45 -36.43 -9.58 -21.40
CA VAL A 45 -37.17 -10.84 -21.25
C VAL A 45 -37.41 -11.14 -19.77
N VAL A 46 -36.32 -11.18 -19.00
CA VAL A 46 -36.33 -11.63 -17.61
C VAL A 46 -36.91 -10.59 -16.65
N GLY A 47 -36.83 -9.31 -16.98
CA GLY A 47 -37.42 -8.22 -16.20
C GLY A 47 -38.95 -8.29 -16.09
N ARG A 48 -39.61 -9.13 -16.89
CA ARG A 48 -41.06 -9.35 -16.86
C ARG A 48 -41.48 -10.57 -16.03
N GLU A 49 -40.52 -11.36 -15.54
CA GLU A 49 -40.81 -12.56 -14.75
C GLU A 49 -41.09 -12.22 -13.29
N GLU A 50 -42.21 -12.74 -12.77
CA GLU A 50 -42.62 -12.55 -11.36
C GLU A 50 -41.62 -13.16 -10.37
N GLU A 51 -40.85 -14.16 -10.80
CA GLU A 51 -39.82 -14.81 -10.00
C GLU A 51 -38.73 -13.83 -9.54
N PHE A 52 -38.37 -12.83 -10.34
CA PHE A 52 -37.40 -11.81 -9.93
C PHE A 52 -37.97 -10.79 -8.95
N VAL A 53 -39.29 -10.56 -9.00
CA VAL A 53 -39.99 -9.66 -8.08
C VAL A 53 -40.21 -10.33 -6.73
N SER A 54 -40.50 -11.63 -6.75
CA SER A 54 -40.78 -12.46 -5.57
C SER A 54 -39.52 -13.08 -4.94
N PHE A 55 -38.34 -12.90 -5.56
CA PHE A 55 -37.07 -13.42 -5.03
C PHE A 55 -36.78 -12.88 -3.62
N GLN A 56 -36.48 -13.80 -2.70
CA GLN A 56 -36.17 -13.48 -1.30
C GLN A 56 -34.74 -13.93 -0.95
N PRO A 57 -33.78 -12.99 -0.83
CA PRO A 57 -32.36 -13.33 -0.59
C PRO A 57 -32.08 -14.11 0.71
N LEU A 58 -32.95 -13.97 1.71
CA LEU A 58 -32.78 -14.63 3.01
C LEU A 58 -33.24 -16.09 3.00
N THR A 59 -34.24 -16.43 2.19
CA THR A 59 -34.84 -17.77 2.13
C THR A 59 -34.36 -18.57 0.91
N GLN A 60 -34.00 -17.90 -0.18
CA GLN A 60 -33.54 -18.51 -1.41
C GLN A 60 -32.05 -18.25 -1.64
N ARG A 61 -31.38 -19.19 -2.31
CA ARG A 61 -29.97 -19.07 -2.70
C ARG A 61 -29.85 -18.24 -3.97
N LEU A 62 -29.07 -17.16 -3.90
CA LEU A 62 -28.93 -16.21 -5.01
C LEU A 62 -28.20 -16.85 -6.19
N ASP A 63 -27.20 -17.68 -5.91
CA ASP A 63 -26.39 -18.35 -6.93
C ASP A 63 -27.21 -19.39 -7.73
N VAL A 64 -28.03 -20.19 -7.04
CA VAL A 64 -28.94 -21.16 -7.67
C VAL A 64 -29.98 -20.44 -8.52
N PHE A 65 -30.57 -19.36 -7.98
CA PHE A 65 -31.56 -18.56 -8.68
C PHE A 65 -30.98 -17.86 -9.91
N LEU A 66 -29.81 -17.21 -9.80
CA LEU A 66 -29.17 -16.55 -10.94
C LEU A 66 -28.69 -17.56 -11.97
N HIS A 67 -28.16 -18.72 -11.55
CA HIS A 67 -27.71 -19.75 -12.47
C HIS A 67 -28.86 -20.30 -13.32
N SER A 68 -30.02 -20.58 -12.72
CA SER A 68 -31.18 -21.10 -13.46
C SER A 68 -31.64 -20.15 -14.57
N LYS A 69 -31.46 -18.84 -14.37
CA LYS A 69 -31.84 -17.80 -15.33
C LYS A 69 -30.72 -17.46 -16.30
N LEU A 70 -29.46 -17.43 -15.86
CA LEU A 70 -28.31 -17.13 -16.72
C LEU A 70 -27.95 -18.28 -17.65
N CYS A 71 -28.27 -19.53 -17.32
CA CYS A 71 -28.01 -20.67 -18.21
C CYS A 71 -28.78 -20.61 -19.53
N THR A 72 -29.87 -19.85 -19.59
CA THR A 72 -30.64 -19.64 -20.82
C THR A 72 -30.12 -18.47 -21.64
N SER A 73 -29.15 -17.71 -21.10
CA SER A 73 -28.59 -16.53 -21.74
C SER A 73 -27.53 -16.87 -22.80
N PRO A 74 -27.24 -15.95 -23.75
CA PRO A 74 -26.21 -16.17 -24.75
C PRO A 74 -24.81 -16.44 -24.15
N PRO A 75 -23.94 -17.17 -24.86
CA PRO A 75 -22.72 -17.74 -24.29
C PRO A 75 -21.69 -16.70 -23.82
N ASP A 76 -21.60 -15.53 -24.44
CA ASP A 76 -20.63 -14.50 -24.05
C ASP A 76 -21.03 -13.83 -22.74
N LEU A 77 -22.32 -13.50 -22.59
CA LEU A 77 -22.89 -13.00 -21.34
C LEU A 77 -22.74 -14.01 -20.20
N LEU A 78 -23.03 -15.29 -20.44
CA LEU A 78 -22.89 -16.33 -19.43
C LEU A 78 -21.44 -16.44 -18.93
N LYS A 79 -20.46 -16.50 -19.85
CA LYS A 79 -19.03 -16.56 -19.51
C LYS A 79 -18.57 -15.31 -18.77
N PHE A 80 -19.06 -14.14 -19.17
CA PHE A 80 -18.76 -12.88 -18.50
C PHE A 80 -19.29 -12.87 -17.06
N CYS A 81 -20.56 -13.20 -16.87
CA CYS A 81 -21.19 -13.28 -15.55
C CYS A 81 -20.49 -14.31 -14.67
N GLN A 82 -20.13 -15.48 -15.20
CA GLN A 82 -19.33 -16.47 -14.46
C GLN A 82 -17.99 -15.89 -14.02
N SER A 83 -17.28 -15.21 -14.91
CA SER A 83 -15.99 -14.58 -14.58
C SER A 83 -16.14 -13.50 -13.51
N ALA A 84 -17.18 -12.67 -13.59
CA ALA A 84 -17.46 -11.61 -12.61
C ALA A 84 -17.86 -12.16 -11.23
N LEU A 85 -18.63 -13.25 -11.22
CA LEU A 85 -19.08 -13.93 -9.99
C LEU A 85 -17.98 -14.79 -9.36
N LEU A 86 -16.93 -15.14 -10.10
CA LEU A 86 -15.75 -15.88 -9.62
C LEU A 86 -14.58 -14.97 -9.19
N LEU A 87 -14.69 -13.66 -9.39
CA LEU A 87 -13.74 -12.72 -8.75
C LEU A 87 -13.92 -12.83 -7.24
N SER A 88 -12.82 -13.00 -6.51
CA SER A 88 -12.86 -13.03 -5.04
C SER A 88 -13.22 -11.64 -4.51
N HIS A 89 -14.38 -11.48 -3.88
CA HIS A 89 -14.78 -10.25 -3.20
C HIS A 89 -14.66 -10.47 -1.69
N GLY A 90 -13.43 -10.45 -1.15
CA GLY A 90 -13.19 -10.76 0.26
C GLY A 90 -14.23 -10.15 1.22
N GLN A 91 -14.76 -10.94 2.16
CA GLN A 91 -15.75 -10.58 3.20
C GLN A 91 -16.79 -9.51 2.79
N ALA A 92 -17.32 -9.57 1.58
CA ALA A 92 -18.30 -8.60 1.10
C ALA A 92 -19.73 -9.07 1.42
N THR A 93 -20.57 -8.17 1.94
CA THR A 93 -21.99 -8.46 2.25
C THR A 93 -22.76 -9.05 1.06
N VAL A 94 -22.36 -8.72 -0.17
CA VAL A 94 -22.95 -9.24 -1.41
C VAL A 94 -22.66 -10.73 -1.65
N GLU A 95 -21.55 -11.27 -1.15
CA GLU A 95 -21.20 -12.69 -1.28
C GLU A 95 -22.01 -13.60 -0.32
N ARG A 96 -22.66 -13.02 0.70
CA ARG A 96 -23.53 -13.77 1.64
C ARG A 96 -24.65 -14.53 0.94
N GLY A 97 -25.14 -14.00 -0.19
CA GLY A 97 -26.17 -14.66 -0.99
C GLY A 97 -25.67 -15.89 -1.76
N PHE A 98 -24.36 -16.00 -1.95
CA PHE A 98 -23.66 -17.09 -2.64
C PHE A 98 -23.09 -18.14 -1.67
N SER A 99 -22.82 -17.77 -0.42
CA SER A 99 -22.31 -18.68 0.60
C SER A 99 -23.41 -19.60 1.17
N VAL A 100 -23.06 -20.87 1.40
CA VAL A 100 -23.90 -21.83 2.15
C VAL A 100 -24.02 -21.40 3.60
N ASN A 101 -22.94 -20.88 4.19
CA ASN A 101 -22.97 -20.26 5.50
C ASN A 101 -23.15 -18.74 5.32
N LYS A 102 -24.35 -18.21 5.55
CA LYS A 102 -24.68 -16.78 5.37
C LYS A 102 -24.09 -15.88 6.48
N GLU A 103 -23.31 -16.47 7.38
CA GLU A 103 -22.58 -15.81 8.46
C GLU A 103 -21.31 -15.15 7.91
N VAL A 104 -21.03 -13.96 8.42
CA VAL A 104 -19.79 -13.22 8.16
C VAL A 104 -19.09 -13.13 9.51
N GLU A 105 -17.79 -13.39 9.54
CA GLU A 105 -17.01 -13.08 10.73
C GLU A 105 -17.05 -11.56 10.97
N THR A 106 -17.05 -11.13 12.22
CA THR A 106 -17.10 -9.70 12.54
C THR A 106 -16.01 -8.93 11.79
N CYS A 107 -16.36 -7.81 11.16
CA CYS A 107 -15.40 -6.96 10.46
C CYS A 107 -14.22 -6.61 11.39
N ASN A 108 -13.00 -6.59 10.84
CA ASN A 108 -11.75 -6.19 11.51
C ASN A 108 -11.17 -7.21 12.50
N LEU A 109 -11.35 -8.52 12.28
CA LEU A 109 -10.51 -9.51 12.94
C LEU A 109 -9.12 -9.52 12.30
N TYR A 110 -8.09 -9.60 13.15
CA TYR A 110 -6.73 -9.86 12.70
C TYR A 110 -6.59 -11.33 12.29
N ASP A 111 -5.68 -11.64 11.36
CA ASP A 111 -5.42 -13.01 10.90
C ASP A 111 -5.16 -13.97 12.07
N GLU A 112 -4.38 -13.53 13.07
CA GLU A 112 -4.11 -14.29 14.30
C GLU A 112 -5.38 -14.61 15.10
N SER A 113 -6.36 -13.71 15.08
CA SER A 113 -7.66 -13.94 15.74
C SER A 113 -8.49 -14.97 14.98
N LEU A 114 -8.40 -15.00 13.65
CA LEU A 114 -9.06 -16.00 12.82
C LEU A 114 -8.46 -17.39 13.01
N GLU A 115 -7.14 -17.48 13.02
CA GLU A 115 -6.43 -18.72 13.33
C GLU A 115 -6.82 -19.24 14.71
N ALA A 116 -6.83 -18.37 15.73
CA ALA A 116 -7.24 -18.75 17.09
C ALA A 116 -8.70 -19.24 17.13
N LEU A 117 -9.63 -18.54 16.47
CA LEU A 117 -11.04 -18.95 16.40
C LEU A 117 -11.18 -20.31 15.72
N ARG A 118 -10.46 -20.54 14.62
CA ARG A 118 -10.48 -21.82 13.91
C ARG A 118 -9.98 -22.97 14.79
N LEU A 119 -8.86 -22.77 15.49
CA LEU A 119 -8.31 -23.75 16.43
C LEU A 119 -9.30 -24.10 17.54
N ILE A 120 -10.00 -23.11 18.09
CA ILE A 120 -11.04 -23.31 19.10
C ILE A 120 -12.18 -24.16 18.53
N CYS A 121 -12.69 -23.79 17.36
CA CYS A 121 -13.77 -24.53 16.69
C CYS A 121 -13.40 -25.99 16.41
N ASP A 122 -12.21 -26.22 15.84
CA ASP A 122 -11.73 -27.58 15.54
C ASP A 122 -11.59 -28.41 16.82
N LYS A 123 -11.11 -27.81 17.91
CA LYS A 123 -11.03 -28.48 19.21
C LYS A 123 -12.40 -28.83 19.78
N VAL A 124 -13.36 -27.90 19.71
CA VAL A 124 -14.74 -28.11 20.18
C VAL A 124 -15.42 -29.23 19.39
N ILE A 125 -15.23 -29.25 18.06
CA ILE A 125 -15.74 -30.31 17.19
C ILE A 125 -15.11 -31.65 17.55
N GLY A 126 -13.79 -31.71 17.72
CA GLY A 126 -13.07 -32.91 18.12
C GLY A 126 -13.51 -33.48 19.49
N CYS A 127 -13.96 -32.63 20.41
CA CYS A 127 -14.55 -33.05 21.68
C CYS A 127 -16.01 -33.53 21.56
N GLY A 128 -16.65 -33.38 20.39
CA GLY A 128 -18.05 -33.76 20.17
C GLY A 128 -19.06 -32.73 20.67
N GLY A 129 -18.66 -31.46 20.72
CA GLY A 129 -19.51 -30.31 21.10
C GLY A 129 -19.02 -29.58 22.35
N ILE A 130 -19.56 -28.36 22.54
CA ILE A 130 -19.14 -27.41 23.59
C ILE A 130 -19.26 -28.03 25.00
N LEU A 131 -20.33 -28.79 25.25
CA LEU A 131 -20.59 -29.41 26.56
C LEU A 131 -19.64 -30.55 26.92
N LYS A 132 -18.89 -31.07 25.94
CA LYS A 132 -17.98 -32.21 26.11
C LYS A 132 -16.51 -31.79 26.20
N VAL A 133 -16.23 -30.48 26.15
CA VAL A 133 -14.87 -29.97 26.29
C VAL A 133 -14.41 -30.11 27.75
N PRO A 134 -13.33 -30.85 28.04
CA PRO A 134 -12.88 -31.07 29.41
C PRO A 134 -12.31 -29.78 30.01
N LEU A 135 -12.78 -29.42 31.20
CA LEU A 135 -12.26 -28.28 31.98
C LEU A 135 -10.99 -28.67 32.72
N THR A 136 -9.86 -28.68 32.01
CA THR A 136 -8.55 -28.98 32.60
C THR A 136 -8.07 -27.84 33.50
N LYS A 137 -7.20 -28.16 34.47
CA LYS A 137 -6.60 -27.14 35.36
C LYS A 137 -5.82 -26.08 34.58
N GLU A 138 -5.15 -26.49 33.50
CA GLU A 138 -4.41 -25.61 32.61
C GLU A 138 -5.32 -24.61 31.89
N LEU A 139 -6.47 -25.07 31.38
CA LEU A 139 -7.46 -24.21 30.74
C LEU A 139 -8.01 -23.17 31.72
N LEU A 140 -8.30 -23.59 32.95
CA LEU A 140 -8.78 -22.70 34.01
C LEU A 140 -7.71 -21.67 34.41
N ALA A 141 -6.44 -22.07 34.51
CA ALA A 141 -5.33 -21.16 34.80
C ALA A 141 -5.07 -20.16 33.65
N SER A 142 -5.18 -20.62 32.40
CA SER A 142 -5.08 -19.77 31.21
C SER A 142 -6.21 -18.74 31.18
N ALA A 143 -7.44 -19.16 31.44
CA ALA A 143 -8.59 -18.26 31.51
C ALA A 143 -8.44 -17.22 32.64
N ALA A 144 -7.98 -17.64 33.82
CA ALA A 144 -7.75 -16.75 34.95
C ALA A 144 -6.67 -15.69 34.68
N SER A 145 -5.65 -16.03 33.88
CA SER A 145 -4.54 -15.12 33.54
C SER A 145 -4.74 -14.34 32.24
N ALA A 146 -5.80 -14.61 31.47
CA ALA A 146 -6.03 -14.04 30.14
C ALA A 146 -6.00 -12.50 30.13
N ARG A 147 -6.61 -11.85 31.15
CA ARG A 147 -6.59 -10.39 31.26
C ARG A 147 -5.17 -9.84 31.45
N SER A 148 -4.38 -10.46 32.32
CA SER A 148 -3.00 -10.04 32.58
C SER A 148 -2.12 -10.24 31.36
N GLN A 149 -2.27 -11.37 30.66
CA GLN A 149 -1.57 -11.63 29.40
C GLN A 149 -1.91 -10.60 28.32
N TYR A 150 -3.19 -10.24 28.21
CA TYR A 150 -3.63 -9.21 27.26
C TYR A 150 -3.04 -7.83 27.58
N MET A 151 -2.98 -7.45 28.86
CA MET A 151 -2.35 -6.18 29.26
C MET A 151 -0.84 -6.15 28.93
N LEU A 152 -0.14 -7.25 29.19
CA LEU A 152 1.27 -7.40 28.81
C LEU A 152 1.48 -7.30 27.30
N TYR A 153 0.59 -7.93 26.52
CA TYR A 153 0.61 -7.81 25.06
C TYR A 153 0.46 -6.36 24.61
N LEU A 154 -0.52 -5.62 25.15
CA LEU A 154 -0.73 -4.20 24.80
C LEU A 154 0.46 -3.32 25.14
N ASP A 155 1.10 -3.54 26.30
CA ASP A 155 2.30 -2.79 26.68
C ASP A 155 3.50 -3.12 25.79
N ASN A 156 3.65 -4.39 25.38
CA ASN A 156 4.67 -4.78 24.41
C ASN A 156 4.44 -4.13 23.04
N GLU A 157 3.20 -4.09 22.57
CA GLU A 157 2.85 -3.42 21.31
C GLU A 157 3.12 -1.92 21.35
N ARG A 158 2.85 -1.27 22.49
CA ARG A 158 3.22 0.15 22.69
C ARG A 158 4.73 0.34 22.62
N LYS A 159 5.50 -0.47 23.36
CA LYS A 159 6.97 -0.40 23.37
C LYS A 159 7.58 -0.64 21.99
N LYS A 160 7.05 -1.61 21.22
CA LYS A 160 7.50 -1.87 19.83
C LYS A 160 7.26 -0.66 18.93
N LYS A 161 6.10 -0.01 19.06
CA LYS A 161 5.79 1.21 18.29
C LYS A 161 6.71 2.36 18.67
N GLU A 162 6.92 2.58 19.97
CA GLU A 162 7.85 3.59 20.48
C GLU A 162 9.28 3.34 19.97
N SER A 163 9.79 2.11 20.09
CA SER A 163 11.12 1.74 19.61
C SER A 163 11.25 1.90 18.09
N ALA A 164 10.22 1.51 17.32
CA ALA A 164 10.23 1.68 15.87
C ALA A 164 10.26 3.17 15.48
N THR A 165 9.51 4.02 16.17
CA THR A 165 9.55 5.47 15.92
C THR A 165 10.89 6.09 16.30
N GLN A 166 11.51 5.64 17.40
CA GLN A 166 12.86 6.10 17.80
C GLN A 166 13.90 5.64 16.78
N GLU A 167 13.82 4.40 16.30
CA GLU A 167 14.72 3.85 15.28
C GLU A 167 14.60 4.61 13.95
N LEU A 168 13.37 4.96 13.53
CA LEU A 168 13.14 5.79 12.34
C LEU A 168 13.75 7.19 12.49
N LYS A 169 13.57 7.83 13.64
CA LYS A 169 14.19 9.14 13.94
C LYS A 169 15.72 9.05 13.91
N ARG A 170 16.29 8.00 14.48
CA ARG A 170 17.73 7.76 14.47
C ARG A 170 18.24 7.54 13.04
N LYS A 171 17.60 6.69 12.25
CA LYS A 171 17.96 6.46 10.84
C LYS A 171 17.89 7.74 10.00
N ALA A 172 16.87 8.58 10.23
CA ALA A 172 16.75 9.87 9.55
C ALA A 172 17.92 10.81 9.93
N ALA A 173 18.25 10.91 11.22
CA ALA A 173 19.36 11.71 11.70
C ALA A 173 20.73 11.19 11.20
N GLU A 174 20.92 9.87 11.13
CA GLU A 174 22.11 9.24 10.56
C GLU A 174 22.27 9.57 9.07
N LYS A 175 21.17 9.56 8.32
CA LYS A 175 21.16 9.95 6.90
C LYS A 175 21.50 11.43 6.71
N GLU A 176 20.88 12.33 7.48
CA GLU A 176 21.21 13.76 7.44
C GLU A 176 22.70 14.01 7.74
N LEU A 177 23.26 13.29 8.71
CA LEU A 177 24.68 13.40 9.05
C LEU A 177 25.59 12.94 7.90
N GLU A 178 25.20 11.87 7.21
CA GLU A 178 25.94 11.38 6.05
C GLU A 178 25.85 12.34 4.85
N ASP A 179 24.69 12.95 4.61
CA ASP A 179 24.51 13.97 3.58
C ASP A 179 25.40 15.19 3.85
N LEU A 180 25.48 15.66 5.11
CA LEU A 180 26.39 16.74 5.50
C LEU A 180 27.86 16.35 5.32
N ARG A 181 28.25 15.11 5.65
CA ARG A 181 29.63 14.62 5.42
C ARG A 181 29.99 14.57 3.94
N ASN A 182 29.04 14.19 3.09
CA ASN A 182 29.21 14.21 1.64
C ASN A 182 29.34 15.65 1.12
N GLN A 183 28.49 16.56 1.60
CA GLN A 183 28.59 17.99 1.27
C GLN A 183 29.95 18.56 1.68
N ARG A 184 30.45 18.24 2.87
CA ARG A 184 31.79 18.63 3.33
C ARG A 184 32.87 18.11 2.38
N ARG A 185 32.80 16.84 1.95
CA ARG A 185 33.79 16.25 1.03
C ARG A 185 33.82 16.99 -0.32
N VAL A 186 32.63 17.31 -0.86
CA VAL A 186 32.51 18.06 -2.12
C VAL A 186 33.04 19.48 -1.97
N LEU A 187 32.65 20.19 -0.91
CA LEU A 187 33.13 21.55 -0.64
C LEU A 187 34.65 21.59 -0.48
N ASN A 188 35.23 20.60 0.20
CA ASN A 188 36.68 20.51 0.37
C ASN A 188 37.38 20.34 -0.99
N SER A 189 36.91 19.42 -1.83
CA SER A 189 37.45 19.23 -3.19
C SER A 189 37.31 20.48 -4.06
N VAL A 190 36.20 21.22 -3.93
CA VAL A 190 36.01 22.50 -4.64
C VAL A 190 37.00 23.54 -4.14
N CYS A 191 37.22 23.64 -2.82
CA CYS A 191 38.21 24.56 -2.26
C CYS A 191 39.61 24.27 -2.81
N ASP A 192 40.03 23.00 -2.77
CA ASP A 192 41.34 22.55 -3.28
C ASP A 192 41.49 22.91 -4.76
N SER A 193 40.47 22.67 -5.58
CA SER A 193 40.50 23.01 -7.01
C SER A 193 40.60 24.51 -7.28
N LEU A 194 39.88 25.34 -6.51
CA LEU A 194 39.90 26.80 -6.64
C LEU A 194 41.26 27.39 -6.23
N GLU A 195 41.90 26.81 -5.21
CA GLU A 195 43.24 27.20 -4.76
C GLU A 195 44.28 26.85 -5.84
N ILE A 196 44.27 25.61 -6.34
CA ILE A 196 45.16 25.16 -7.42
C ILE A 196 45.00 26.03 -8.68
N ASP A 197 43.77 26.32 -9.10
CA ASP A 197 43.52 27.12 -10.31
C ASP A 197 43.89 28.60 -10.11
N ALA A 198 43.73 29.13 -8.89
CA ALA A 198 44.17 30.48 -8.55
C ALA A 198 45.69 30.61 -8.60
N ASP A 199 46.41 29.63 -8.07
CA ASP A 199 47.87 29.58 -8.06
C ASP A 199 48.42 29.41 -9.48
N LYS A 200 47.86 28.50 -10.30
CA LYS A 200 48.20 28.38 -11.72
C LYS A 200 48.01 29.68 -12.49
N CYS A 201 46.90 30.40 -12.24
CA CYS A 201 46.68 31.70 -12.90
C CYS A 201 47.70 32.75 -12.45
N ALA A 202 48.15 32.71 -11.20
CA ALA A 202 49.19 33.61 -10.69
C ALA A 202 50.56 33.30 -11.32
N GLU A 203 50.98 32.02 -11.33
CA GLU A 203 52.21 31.57 -11.97
C GLU A 203 52.25 31.91 -13.47
N MET A 204 51.14 31.68 -14.19
CA MET A 204 51.03 32.04 -15.61
C MET A 204 51.15 33.56 -15.84
N ALA A 205 50.75 34.39 -14.88
CA ALA A 205 50.83 35.84 -14.99
C ALA A 205 52.27 36.34 -14.91
N GLU A 206 53.14 35.70 -14.12
CA GLU A 206 54.56 36.07 -13.97
C GLU A 206 55.33 36.01 -15.31
N GLY A 207 54.93 35.10 -16.22
CA GLY A 207 55.51 34.95 -17.54
C GLY A 207 54.87 35.80 -18.66
N LYS A 208 53.96 36.72 -18.35
CA LYS A 208 53.24 37.57 -19.33
C LYS A 208 53.39 39.05 -18.98
N ALA A 209 53.23 39.93 -19.97
CA ALA A 209 53.30 41.39 -19.79
C ALA A 209 52.05 42.10 -20.32
N GLY A 210 51.79 43.30 -19.81
CA GLY A 210 50.68 44.15 -20.26
C GLY A 210 49.29 43.63 -19.89
N THR A 211 48.34 43.75 -20.82
CA THR A 211 46.91 43.41 -20.60
C THR A 211 46.68 41.95 -20.22
N LYS A 212 47.39 41.00 -20.82
CA LYS A 212 47.25 39.56 -20.51
C LYS A 212 47.67 39.21 -19.09
N MET A 213 48.66 39.91 -18.53
CA MET A 213 49.07 39.75 -17.13
C MET A 213 47.96 40.24 -16.19
N ALA A 214 47.41 41.43 -16.46
CA ALA A 214 46.35 42.02 -15.66
C ALA A 214 45.06 41.17 -15.66
N GLU A 215 44.71 40.55 -16.79
CA GLU A 215 43.58 39.62 -16.90
C GLU A 215 43.78 38.37 -16.03
N LEU A 216 44.96 37.74 -16.08
CA LEU A 216 45.27 36.54 -15.29
C LEU A 216 45.29 36.83 -13.78
N ILE A 217 45.82 37.98 -13.36
CA ILE A 217 45.78 38.42 -11.96
C ILE A 217 44.34 38.66 -11.51
N THR A 218 43.53 39.31 -12.34
CA THR A 218 42.11 39.54 -12.03
C THR A 218 41.35 38.21 -11.87
N LYS A 219 41.63 37.25 -12.76
CA LYS A 219 41.06 35.89 -12.67
C LYS A 219 41.52 35.17 -11.41
N SER A 220 42.82 35.18 -11.09
CA SER A 220 43.36 34.59 -9.85
C SER A 220 42.69 35.19 -8.61
N ASN A 221 42.58 36.51 -8.53
CA ASN A 221 41.92 37.19 -7.41
C ASN A 221 40.42 36.82 -7.29
N SER A 222 39.72 36.65 -8.42
CA SER A 222 38.33 36.21 -8.41
C SER A 222 38.18 34.77 -7.87
N LEU A 223 39.10 33.87 -8.22
CA LEU A 223 39.13 32.50 -7.73
C LEU A 223 39.47 32.46 -6.23
N ARG A 224 40.42 33.28 -5.77
CA ARG A 224 40.77 33.40 -4.34
C ARG A 224 39.59 33.92 -3.50
N ARG A 225 38.80 34.86 -4.02
CA ARG A 225 37.56 35.31 -3.33
C ARG A 225 36.55 34.16 -3.21
N ARG A 226 36.27 33.45 -4.31
CA ARG A 226 35.37 32.28 -4.28
C ARG A 226 35.88 31.18 -3.34
N HIS A 227 37.18 30.93 -3.31
CA HIS A 227 37.78 29.99 -2.37
C HIS A 227 37.52 30.41 -0.92
N LYS A 228 37.70 31.69 -0.58
CA LYS A 228 37.42 32.20 0.76
C LYS A 228 35.95 32.03 1.15
N ASP A 229 35.03 32.29 0.22
CA ASP A 229 33.58 32.11 0.45
C ASP A 229 33.25 30.62 0.68
N LYS A 230 33.79 29.72 -0.16
CA LYS A 230 33.59 28.27 -0.01
C LYS A 230 34.25 27.68 1.24
N LYS A 231 35.38 28.24 1.68
CA LYS A 231 36.02 27.86 2.94
C LYS A 231 35.20 28.28 4.16
N ALA A 232 34.51 29.42 4.10
CA ALA A 232 33.57 29.82 5.14
C ALA A 232 32.34 28.89 5.19
N GLU A 233 31.78 28.51 4.04
CA GLU A 233 30.72 27.50 3.96
C GLU A 233 31.17 26.14 4.53
N LEU A 234 32.40 25.72 4.24
CA LEU A 234 32.98 24.47 4.75
C LEU A 234 33.03 24.45 6.28
N LEU A 235 33.53 25.52 6.91
CA LEU A 235 33.58 25.64 8.37
C LEU A 235 32.18 25.59 9.01
N GLN A 236 31.19 26.18 8.35
CA GLN A 236 29.80 26.13 8.81
C GLN A 236 29.25 24.70 8.76
N VAL A 237 29.51 23.97 7.67
CA VAL A 237 29.11 22.56 7.53
C VAL A 237 29.81 21.67 8.56
N GLU A 238 31.10 21.90 8.83
CA GLU A 238 31.84 21.16 9.87
C GLU A 238 31.24 21.34 11.26
N LYS A 239 30.88 22.58 11.62
CA LYS A 239 30.18 22.86 12.88
C LYS A 239 28.82 22.16 12.95
N MET A 240 28.05 22.18 11.87
CA MET A 240 26.77 21.47 11.80
C MET A 240 26.93 19.95 11.94
N ILE A 241 28.00 19.36 11.38
CA ILE A 241 28.31 17.94 11.55
C ILE A 241 28.59 17.61 13.02
N GLU A 242 29.38 18.43 13.72
CA GLU A 242 29.67 18.22 15.15
C GLU A 242 28.40 18.34 16.02
N GLU A 243 27.59 19.35 15.79
CA GLU A 243 26.32 19.56 16.49
C GLU A 243 25.36 18.38 16.24
N LYS A 244 25.24 17.91 15.00
CA LYS A 244 24.39 16.75 14.68
C LYS A 244 24.95 15.44 15.23
N ALA A 245 26.26 15.24 15.20
CA ALA A 245 26.91 14.04 15.73
C ALA A 245 26.84 13.96 17.27
N THR A 246 26.77 15.09 17.97
CA THR A 246 26.51 15.12 19.42
C THR A 246 25.05 14.85 19.73
N GLN A 247 24.11 15.49 19.01
CA GLN A 247 22.68 15.20 19.14
C GLN A 247 22.37 13.71 18.92
N LEU A 248 23.01 13.08 17.93
CA LEU A 248 22.82 11.66 17.63
C LEU A 248 23.35 10.73 18.73
N ARG A 249 24.38 11.14 19.47
CA ARG A 249 24.89 10.39 20.63
C ARG A 249 23.96 10.45 21.85
N HIS A 250 23.06 11.43 21.88
CA HIS A 250 22.10 11.63 22.97
C HIS A 250 20.69 11.12 22.65
N LEU A 251 20.47 10.56 21.44
CA LEU A 251 19.21 9.95 20.97
C LEU A 251 19.19 8.43 21.19
#